data_AF-A0A9P7G6Q6-F1
#
_entry.id   AF-A0A9P7G6Q6-F1
#
_cell.length_a   1.000
_cell.length_b   1.000
_cell.length_c   1.000
_cell.angle_alpha   90.00
_cell.angle_beta   90.00
_cell.angle_gamma   90.00
#
_symmetry.space_group_name_H-M   'P 1'
#
loop_
_entity.id
_entity.type
_entity.pdbx_description
1 polymer ?
#
loop_
_entity_poly.entity_id
_entity_poly.type
_entity_poly.pdbx_seq_one_letter_code
_entity_poly.pdbx_strand_id
1 'polypeptide(L)'
;MPPGTPFNSFALPYPIRVDNFASNTDDNAPALHLLTHTHSDHINGLSAQSFGYKVVCSRDAKEMLLRHEVYAERALHQQELRPQKTRTYSHLKVDPLRGPDGVLYYAGSRDLLETLPVHLPKVYELSDGERVTITLLDANHCPGAVMFLIEGAKGAVLHTGDFRAEPWFLESLTRNPYLQPYFAPQVSRKGHCTIVKTLEAIYLDTANVLSTLSVPTKAAATSGLVELMRMFPESVYFFINSWTWGYEDILKAVSREFGSPIHVDRYKYFVYRHTSDPFMRSIITQDASSTRFHACERFHRCEYVAVDDGPDQLQYNTISHRGKRVVYVNPVNMGTHSWDLYMKDTKQRLSQGDEINNLLAPVSRHSPLNELRDFVFLFQPRRIVPNTLDPRLHGFDWAAIDRMFADCLHPDAGPGGADMPGPEITADVPVKEDMSGEDVSLQNLVGEGAADVAGRWAENAHLRKKLDILSEYLDPAETDQMARVFGLRRESFSAIPSPRKDKGKRKEMALDSEDETDGGWSDDEQGKTAHWLFAGLAGIEEGSKQHEWWFSSPTSSLQHAGDGILEQMEVDALKKKKVREPAPRAADCKSSSSPTST
;
A
#
# COMPACT_ATOMS: atom_id res chain seq x y z
N MET A 1 -7.47 5.84 -6.14
CA MET A 1 -6.66 6.68 -7.02
C MET A 1 -5.25 6.78 -6.49
N PRO A 2 -4.30 6.11 -7.13
CA PRO A 2 -2.95 6.65 -7.21
C PRO A 2 -3.04 8.13 -7.61
N PRO A 3 -2.23 9.01 -7.01
CA PRO A 3 -2.24 10.42 -7.37
C PRO A 3 -2.02 10.61 -8.88
N GLY A 4 -2.75 11.57 -9.47
CA GLY A 4 -2.51 12.00 -10.85
C GLY A 4 -2.84 10.98 -11.96
N THR A 5 -3.50 9.85 -11.68
CA THR A 5 -3.85 8.88 -12.73
C THR A 5 -4.66 9.54 -13.87
N PRO A 6 -4.22 9.45 -15.14
CA PRO A 6 -4.93 9.98 -16.28
C PRO A 6 -6.33 9.39 -16.48
N PHE A 7 -7.13 10.10 -17.28
CA PHE A 7 -8.43 9.65 -17.78
C PHE A 7 -9.39 9.19 -16.66
N ASN A 8 -9.28 9.75 -15.46
CA ASN A 8 -10.10 9.34 -14.31
C ASN A 8 -10.07 7.80 -14.03
N SER A 9 -8.93 7.18 -14.36
CA SER A 9 -8.66 5.73 -14.30
C SER A 9 -9.47 4.87 -15.26
N PHE A 10 -9.99 5.44 -16.35
CA PHE A 10 -10.57 4.64 -17.42
C PHE A 10 -9.50 3.93 -18.26
N ALA A 11 -9.66 2.62 -18.42
CA ALA A 11 -8.90 1.78 -19.35
C ALA A 11 -9.46 1.91 -20.77
N LEU A 12 -9.23 3.08 -21.37
CA LEU A 12 -9.71 3.46 -22.68
C LEU A 12 -9.18 2.51 -23.78
N PRO A 13 -10.00 2.24 -24.82
CA PRO A 13 -11.29 2.88 -25.12
C PRO A 13 -12.50 2.21 -24.46
N TYR A 14 -12.28 1.29 -23.52
CA TYR A 14 -13.37 0.59 -22.84
C TYR A 14 -13.85 1.43 -21.64
N PRO A 15 -15.17 1.49 -21.37
CA PRO A 15 -15.74 2.16 -20.20
C PRO A 15 -15.50 1.34 -18.92
N ILE A 16 -14.24 0.99 -18.65
CA ILE A 16 -13.80 0.18 -17.51
C ILE A 16 -12.94 1.06 -16.63
N ARG A 17 -13.27 1.19 -15.35
CA ARG A 17 -12.42 1.89 -14.37
C ARG A 17 -11.60 0.90 -13.56
N VAL A 18 -10.34 1.22 -13.32
CA VAL A 18 -9.43 0.39 -12.53
C VAL A 18 -8.98 1.17 -11.30
N ASP A 19 -9.07 0.57 -10.11
CA ASP A 19 -8.56 1.11 -8.83
C ASP A 19 -9.10 2.51 -8.41
N ASN A 20 -10.25 2.88 -8.98
CA ASN A 20 -11.00 4.07 -8.59
C ASN A 20 -12.50 3.79 -8.59
N PHE A 21 -13.10 3.95 -7.41
CA PHE A 21 -14.49 3.62 -7.13
C PHE A 21 -15.26 4.83 -6.59
N ALA A 22 -14.61 5.99 -6.50
CA ALA A 22 -15.27 7.23 -6.13
C ALA A 22 -16.21 7.69 -7.25
N SER A 23 -17.25 8.42 -6.87
CA SER A 23 -18.18 9.03 -7.82
C SER A 23 -17.40 9.88 -8.84
N ASN A 24 -17.74 9.75 -10.11
CA ASN A 24 -17.24 10.62 -11.15
C ASN A 24 -18.13 11.89 -11.21
N THR A 25 -17.52 13.05 -11.42
CA THR A 25 -18.24 14.31 -11.68
C THR A 25 -18.68 14.41 -13.14
N ASP A 26 -18.05 13.64 -14.03
CA ASP A 26 -18.39 13.62 -15.45
C ASP A 26 -19.50 12.59 -15.74
N ASP A 27 -20.35 12.88 -16.74
CA ASP A 27 -21.49 12.04 -17.17
C ASP A 27 -21.12 10.63 -17.67
N ASN A 28 -19.83 10.26 -17.71
CA ASN A 28 -19.37 8.92 -18.10
C ASN A 28 -19.36 7.97 -16.90
N ALA A 29 -20.42 7.16 -16.80
CA ALA A 29 -20.50 6.04 -15.87
C ALA A 29 -19.69 4.83 -16.36
N PRO A 30 -18.86 4.19 -15.51
CA PRO A 30 -18.17 2.96 -15.86
C PRO A 30 -19.15 1.79 -16.01
N ALA A 31 -18.97 0.99 -17.05
CA ALA A 31 -19.70 -0.27 -17.25
C ALA A 31 -19.17 -1.40 -16.37
N LEU A 32 -17.88 -1.35 -16.00
CA LEU A 32 -17.23 -2.35 -15.15
C LEU A 32 -16.14 -1.69 -14.30
N HIS A 33 -15.95 -2.21 -13.08
CA HIS A 33 -14.81 -1.84 -12.24
C HIS A 33 -13.88 -3.02 -12.03
N LEU A 34 -12.58 -2.75 -12.06
CA LEU A 34 -11.53 -3.72 -11.75
C LEU A 34 -10.73 -3.25 -10.53
N LEU A 35 -10.32 -4.19 -9.68
CA LEU A 35 -9.45 -3.94 -8.54
C LEU A 35 -8.18 -4.79 -8.68
N THR A 36 -7.03 -4.14 -8.85
CA THR A 36 -5.73 -4.80 -9.02
C THR A 36 -5.24 -5.39 -7.71
N HIS A 37 -5.32 -4.63 -6.61
CA HIS A 37 -4.86 -5.03 -5.29
C HIS A 37 -5.45 -4.12 -4.18
N THR A 38 -5.14 -4.40 -2.91
CA THR A 38 -5.82 -3.75 -1.76
C THR A 38 -4.94 -2.77 -0.97
N HIS A 39 -4.09 -1.97 -1.63
CA HIS A 39 -3.52 -0.79 -0.96
C HIS A 39 -4.52 0.36 -0.93
N SER A 40 -4.36 1.25 0.05
CA SER A 40 -5.35 2.27 0.41
C SER A 40 -5.64 3.25 -0.74
N ASP A 41 -4.61 3.60 -1.49
CA ASP A 41 -4.65 4.43 -2.68
C ASP A 41 -5.31 3.74 -3.87
N HIS A 42 -5.46 2.42 -3.89
CA HIS A 42 -6.15 1.68 -4.97
C HIS A 42 -7.62 1.34 -4.66
N ILE A 43 -8.08 1.57 -3.43
CA ILE A 43 -9.45 1.23 -2.99
C ILE A 43 -10.32 2.46 -2.69
N ASN A 44 -9.90 3.64 -3.16
CA ASN A 44 -10.63 4.89 -2.94
C ASN A 44 -12.08 4.80 -3.46
N GLY A 45 -13.04 5.18 -2.62
CA GLY A 45 -14.48 5.12 -2.89
C GLY A 45 -15.18 3.84 -2.43
N LEU A 46 -14.47 2.73 -2.22
CA LEU A 46 -15.10 1.46 -1.81
C LEU A 46 -15.67 1.48 -0.38
N SER A 47 -15.20 2.40 0.47
CA SER A 47 -15.73 2.58 1.83
C SER A 47 -17.12 3.22 1.83
N ALA A 48 -17.53 3.86 0.73
CA ALA A 48 -18.86 4.46 0.63
C ALA A 48 -19.93 3.36 0.61
N GLN A 49 -20.88 3.44 1.55
CA GLN A 49 -21.98 2.47 1.63
C GLN A 49 -22.93 2.54 0.43
N SER A 50 -22.94 3.70 -0.26
CA SER A 50 -23.68 3.94 -1.51
C SER A 50 -23.05 3.26 -2.73
N PHE A 51 -21.81 2.78 -2.64
CA PHE A 51 -21.19 2.05 -3.75
C PHE A 51 -21.97 0.77 -4.05
N GLY A 52 -22.44 0.64 -5.30
CA GLY A 52 -23.36 -0.41 -5.72
C GLY A 52 -22.95 -1.16 -6.99
N TYR A 53 -21.75 -0.92 -7.51
CA TYR A 53 -21.29 -1.54 -8.76
C TYR A 53 -20.52 -2.84 -8.51
N LYS A 54 -20.51 -3.73 -9.51
CA LYS A 54 -19.65 -4.92 -9.48
C LYS A 54 -18.19 -4.53 -9.67
N VAL A 55 -17.32 -5.22 -8.94
CA VAL A 55 -15.86 -5.10 -8.97
C VAL A 55 -15.26 -6.46 -9.25
N VAL A 56 -14.50 -6.59 -10.34
CA VAL A 56 -13.74 -7.80 -10.65
C VAL A 56 -12.37 -7.72 -9.99
N CYS A 57 -11.98 -8.76 -9.26
CA CYS A 57 -10.73 -8.79 -8.52
C CYS A 57 -10.19 -10.22 -8.37
N SER A 58 -8.97 -10.36 -7.84
CA SER A 58 -8.44 -11.67 -7.46
C SER A 58 -9.16 -12.20 -6.21
N ARG A 59 -9.09 -13.52 -6.00
CA ARG A 59 -9.63 -14.16 -4.77
C ARG A 59 -9.02 -13.55 -3.51
N ASP A 60 -7.70 -13.37 -3.51
CA ASP A 60 -6.99 -12.89 -2.32
C ASP A 60 -7.29 -11.42 -2.04
N ALA A 61 -7.42 -10.58 -3.08
CA ALA A 61 -7.88 -9.19 -2.92
C ALA A 61 -9.26 -9.13 -2.26
N LYS A 62 -10.22 -9.97 -2.68
CA LYS A 62 -11.54 -10.07 -2.04
C LYS A 62 -11.43 -10.50 -0.57
N GLU A 63 -10.67 -11.55 -0.27
CA GLU A 63 -10.53 -12.06 1.10
C GLU A 63 -9.87 -11.05 2.04
N MET A 64 -8.86 -10.31 1.55
CA MET A 64 -8.16 -9.25 2.26
C MET A 64 -9.08 -8.04 2.50
N LEU A 65 -9.78 -7.57 1.46
CA LEU A 65 -10.67 -6.42 1.55
C LEU A 65 -11.82 -6.65 2.55
N LEU A 66 -12.50 -7.81 2.47
CA LEU A 66 -13.60 -8.15 3.37
C LEU A 66 -13.18 -8.40 4.82
N ARG A 67 -11.88 -8.55 5.07
CA ARG A 67 -11.30 -8.71 6.42
C ARG A 67 -10.69 -7.46 6.96
N HIS A 68 -10.58 -6.40 6.16
CA HIS A 68 -9.93 -5.17 6.54
C HIS A 68 -10.55 -4.57 7.82
N GLU A 69 -9.68 -4.32 8.81
CA GLU A 69 -10.01 -3.68 10.08
C GLU A 69 -9.02 -2.52 10.28
N VAL A 70 -9.53 -1.28 10.38
CA VAL A 70 -8.70 -0.09 10.66
C VAL A 70 -8.05 -0.24 12.04
N TYR A 71 -6.80 0.18 12.18
CA TYR A 71 -6.06 0.04 13.45
C TYR A 71 -6.81 0.65 14.65
N ALA A 72 -7.32 1.88 14.53
CA ALA A 72 -8.06 2.54 15.62
C ALA A 72 -9.25 1.68 16.11
N GLU A 73 -10.01 1.11 15.19
CA GLU A 73 -11.14 0.22 15.53
C GLU A 73 -10.66 -1.10 16.15
N ARG A 74 -9.54 -1.67 15.67
CA ARG A 74 -8.91 -2.86 16.26
C ARG A 74 -8.48 -2.60 17.70
N ALA A 75 -7.83 -1.47 17.95
CA ALA A 75 -7.34 -1.08 19.27
C ALA A 75 -8.49 -0.87 20.26
N LEU A 76 -9.53 -0.12 19.87
CA LEU A 76 -10.71 0.09 20.71
C LEU A 76 -11.45 -1.22 21.02
N HIS A 77 -11.53 -2.15 20.06
CA HIS A 77 -12.13 -3.45 20.31
C HIS A 77 -11.29 -4.33 21.24
N GLN A 78 -9.96 -4.30 21.13
CA GLN A 78 -9.05 -5.00 22.05
C GLN A 78 -9.12 -4.46 23.48
N GLN A 79 -9.39 -3.16 23.63
CA GLN A 79 -9.62 -2.51 24.92
C GLN A 79 -11.06 -2.70 25.45
N GLU A 80 -11.88 -3.52 24.78
CA GLU A 80 -13.31 -3.74 25.09
C GLU A 80 -14.18 -2.47 25.07
N LEU A 81 -13.65 -1.36 24.53
CA LEU A 81 -14.38 -0.11 24.33
C LEU A 81 -15.32 -0.16 23.12
N ARG A 82 -15.11 -1.12 22.21
CA ARG A 82 -16.02 -1.43 21.10
C ARG A 82 -16.56 -2.86 21.23
N PRO A 83 -17.90 -3.05 21.24
CA PRO A 83 -18.50 -4.36 21.44
C PRO A 83 -18.40 -5.27 20.21
N GLN A 84 -18.28 -4.69 19.01
CA GLN A 84 -18.25 -5.43 17.75
C GLN A 84 -17.02 -5.06 16.92
N LYS A 85 -16.61 -5.99 16.07
CA LYS A 85 -15.52 -5.78 15.10
C LYS A 85 -16.06 -4.95 13.93
N THR A 86 -15.47 -3.79 13.71
CA THR A 86 -15.79 -2.95 12.54
C THR A 86 -14.93 -3.37 11.35
N ARG A 87 -15.55 -3.99 10.35
CA ARG A 87 -14.90 -4.31 9.07
C ARG A 87 -15.29 -3.29 8.02
N THR A 88 -14.32 -2.48 7.58
CA THR A 88 -14.52 -1.29 6.73
C THR A 88 -15.33 -1.57 5.47
N TYR A 89 -15.09 -2.72 4.85
CA TYR A 89 -15.68 -3.09 3.55
C TYR A 89 -16.67 -4.26 3.65
N SER A 90 -17.13 -4.58 4.86
CA SER A 90 -18.10 -5.66 5.07
C SER A 90 -19.39 -5.46 4.29
N HIS A 91 -19.77 -4.21 4.02
CA HIS A 91 -20.96 -3.89 3.24
C HIS A 91 -20.85 -4.37 1.79
N LEU A 92 -19.66 -4.55 1.21
CA LEU A 92 -19.51 -4.99 -0.19
C LEU A 92 -19.97 -6.44 -0.42
N LYS A 93 -20.07 -7.24 0.66
CA LYS A 93 -20.60 -8.61 0.62
C LYS A 93 -21.48 -8.90 1.84
N VAL A 94 -22.76 -9.13 1.58
CA VAL A 94 -23.76 -9.56 2.56
C VAL A 94 -24.28 -10.93 2.14
N ASP A 95 -24.02 -11.95 2.95
CA ASP A 95 -24.50 -13.31 2.71
C ASP A 95 -26.02 -13.43 2.89
N PRO A 96 -26.69 -14.35 2.18
CA PRO A 96 -28.12 -14.61 2.38
C PRO A 96 -28.41 -15.11 3.81
N LEU A 97 -29.55 -14.67 4.36
CA LEU A 97 -29.99 -15.09 5.68
C LEU A 97 -30.39 -16.57 5.66
N ARG A 98 -29.92 -17.34 6.63
CA ARG A 98 -30.28 -18.76 6.77
C ARG A 98 -31.37 -18.92 7.83
N GLY A 99 -32.53 -19.43 7.40
CA GLY A 99 -33.65 -19.75 8.29
C GLY A 99 -33.36 -20.93 9.24
N PRO A 100 -34.17 -21.11 10.30
CA PRO A 100 -34.03 -22.23 11.23
C PRO A 100 -34.17 -23.62 10.58
N ASP A 101 -34.87 -23.69 9.45
CA ASP A 101 -35.09 -24.87 8.60
C ASP A 101 -33.96 -25.08 7.56
N GLY A 102 -32.98 -24.17 7.50
CA GLY A 102 -31.88 -24.19 6.55
C GLY A 102 -32.18 -23.49 5.21
N VAL A 103 -33.38 -22.94 5.02
CA VAL A 103 -33.75 -22.20 3.79
C VAL A 103 -32.96 -20.88 3.71
N LEU A 104 -32.50 -20.51 2.51
CA LEU A 104 -31.76 -19.28 2.27
C LEU A 104 -32.68 -18.16 1.77
N TYR A 105 -32.66 -17.02 2.44
CA TYR A 105 -33.37 -15.81 2.07
C TYR A 105 -32.38 -14.80 1.47
N TYR A 106 -32.51 -14.55 0.16
CA TYR A 106 -31.62 -13.68 -0.60
C TYR A 106 -32.00 -12.19 -0.53
N ALA A 107 -33.16 -11.85 0.03
CA ALA A 107 -33.57 -10.47 0.21
C ALA A 107 -32.55 -9.72 1.09
N GLY A 108 -31.94 -8.65 0.54
CA GLY A 108 -30.89 -7.88 1.21
C GLY A 108 -29.48 -8.47 1.11
N SER A 109 -29.32 -9.68 0.57
CA SER A 109 -28.00 -10.24 0.25
C SER A 109 -27.38 -9.54 -0.96
N ARG A 110 -26.05 -9.40 -0.97
CA ARG A 110 -25.31 -8.85 -2.11
C ARG A 110 -23.88 -9.35 -2.12
N ASP A 111 -23.29 -9.44 -3.30
CA ASP A 111 -21.86 -9.67 -3.45
C ASP A 111 -21.39 -8.81 -4.62
N LEU A 112 -20.79 -7.67 -4.30
CA LEU A 112 -20.27 -6.73 -5.29
C LEU A 112 -18.87 -7.13 -5.77
N LEU A 113 -18.22 -8.09 -5.10
CA LEU A 113 -16.84 -8.50 -5.40
C LEU A 113 -16.84 -9.81 -6.18
N GLU A 114 -16.69 -9.72 -7.49
CA GLU A 114 -16.59 -10.87 -8.36
C GLU A 114 -15.12 -11.32 -8.44
N THR A 115 -14.83 -12.57 -8.04
CA THR A 115 -13.47 -13.12 -8.13
C THR A 115 -13.25 -13.78 -9.48
N LEU A 116 -12.15 -13.43 -10.15
CA LEU A 116 -11.67 -14.14 -11.33
C LEU A 116 -10.34 -14.84 -10.99
N PRO A 117 -10.18 -16.15 -11.22
CA PRO A 117 -8.88 -16.80 -11.08
C PRO A 117 -7.84 -16.23 -12.05
N VAL A 118 -6.59 -16.16 -11.60
CA VAL A 118 -5.44 -15.85 -12.46
C VAL A 118 -5.38 -16.90 -13.58
N HIS A 119 -5.09 -16.45 -14.81
CA HIS A 119 -5.04 -17.29 -16.01
C HIS A 119 -6.38 -17.92 -16.43
N LEU A 120 -7.51 -17.33 -16.04
CA LEU A 120 -8.83 -17.72 -16.53
C LEU A 120 -9.48 -16.57 -17.33
N PRO A 121 -9.46 -16.61 -18.67
CA PRO A 121 -10.16 -15.62 -19.48
C PRO A 121 -11.67 -15.68 -19.25
N LYS A 122 -12.30 -14.53 -19.04
CA LYS A 122 -13.76 -14.42 -18.89
C LYS A 122 -14.31 -13.27 -19.69
N VAL A 123 -15.41 -13.52 -20.40
CA VAL A 123 -16.12 -12.53 -21.20
C VAL A 123 -17.08 -11.72 -20.31
N TYR A 124 -17.02 -10.40 -20.45
CA TYR A 124 -17.92 -9.43 -19.82
C TYR A 124 -18.62 -8.62 -20.90
N GLU A 125 -19.91 -8.36 -20.71
CA GLU A 125 -20.70 -7.46 -21.55
C GLU A 125 -20.68 -6.07 -20.92
N LEU A 126 -20.24 -5.07 -21.69
CA LEU A 126 -20.11 -3.68 -21.24
C LEU A 126 -21.35 -2.85 -21.60
N SER A 127 -21.94 -3.12 -22.76
CA SER A 127 -23.17 -2.50 -23.25
C SER A 127 -23.81 -3.41 -24.32
N ASP A 128 -24.96 -3.03 -24.86
CA ASP A 128 -25.68 -3.80 -25.89
C ASP A 128 -24.79 -4.06 -27.13
N GLY A 129 -24.16 -5.23 -27.16
CA GLY A 129 -23.30 -5.68 -28.25
C GLY A 129 -21.80 -5.45 -28.07
N GLU A 130 -21.35 -4.70 -27.05
CA GLU A 130 -19.92 -4.54 -26.73
C GLU A 130 -19.48 -5.52 -25.63
N ARG A 131 -18.50 -6.37 -25.96
CA ARG A 131 -17.94 -7.35 -25.04
C ARG A 131 -16.43 -7.24 -24.97
N VAL A 132 -15.90 -7.52 -23.78
CA VAL A 132 -14.46 -7.68 -23.54
C VAL A 132 -14.18 -9.02 -22.89
N THR A 133 -13.00 -9.57 -23.15
CA THR A 133 -12.44 -10.69 -22.41
C THR A 133 -11.40 -10.15 -21.44
N ILE A 134 -11.52 -10.51 -20.17
CA ILE A 134 -10.59 -10.12 -19.11
C ILE A 134 -9.84 -11.35 -18.64
N THR A 135 -8.51 -11.23 -18.54
CA THR A 135 -7.63 -12.26 -17.98
C THR A 135 -6.75 -11.62 -16.90
N LEU A 136 -6.74 -12.21 -15.69
CA LEU A 136 -5.84 -11.79 -14.61
C LEU A 136 -4.49 -12.47 -14.75
N LEU A 137 -3.43 -11.72 -14.45
CA LEU A 137 -2.03 -12.16 -14.46
C LEU A 137 -1.40 -11.76 -13.12
N ASP A 138 -0.44 -12.52 -12.62
CA ASP A 138 0.30 -12.12 -11.40
C ASP A 138 1.06 -10.80 -11.62
N ALA A 139 1.08 -9.92 -10.62
CA ALA A 139 1.78 -8.62 -10.70
C ALA A 139 3.11 -8.57 -9.91
N ASN A 140 3.49 -9.62 -9.18
CA ASN A 140 4.69 -9.62 -8.33
C ASN A 140 4.80 -8.38 -7.41
N HIS A 141 3.69 -7.89 -6.86
CA HIS A 141 3.66 -6.68 -6.02
C HIS A 141 3.35 -7.01 -4.55
N CYS A 142 2.13 -7.45 -4.26
CA CYS A 142 1.69 -7.93 -2.96
C CYS A 142 0.70 -9.11 -3.10
N PRO A 143 0.34 -9.82 -2.01
CA PRO A 143 -0.62 -10.92 -2.09
C PRO A 143 -1.94 -10.49 -2.75
N GLY A 144 -2.35 -11.23 -3.78
CA GLY A 144 -3.56 -10.94 -4.53
C GLY A 144 -3.43 -9.83 -5.58
N ALA A 145 -2.27 -9.20 -5.74
CA ALA A 145 -2.05 -8.20 -6.78
C ALA A 145 -2.02 -8.82 -8.18
N VAL A 146 -2.75 -8.20 -9.11
CA VAL A 146 -2.89 -8.71 -10.49
C VAL A 146 -2.79 -7.60 -11.54
N MET A 147 -2.23 -7.97 -12.70
CA MET A 147 -2.41 -7.23 -13.95
C MET A 147 -3.68 -7.72 -14.66
N PHE A 148 -4.30 -6.86 -15.47
CA PHE A 148 -5.46 -7.20 -16.30
C PHE A 148 -5.11 -7.09 -17.78
N LEU A 149 -5.21 -8.19 -18.52
CA LEU A 149 -5.30 -8.17 -19.97
C LEU A 149 -6.78 -8.00 -20.37
N ILE A 150 -7.10 -6.93 -21.09
CA ILE A 150 -8.45 -6.58 -21.54
C ILE A 150 -8.47 -6.64 -23.06
N GLU A 151 -9.19 -7.61 -23.62
CA GLU A 151 -9.31 -7.83 -25.07
C GLU A 151 -10.72 -7.53 -25.56
N GLY A 152 -10.88 -6.73 -26.62
CA GLY A 152 -12.19 -6.49 -27.23
C GLY A 152 -12.09 -6.06 -28.68
N ALA A 153 -13.22 -5.66 -29.26
CA ALA A 153 -13.31 -5.27 -30.68
C ALA A 153 -12.51 -4.00 -31.02
N LYS A 154 -12.18 -3.18 -30.02
CA LYS A 154 -11.41 -1.93 -30.16
C LYS A 154 -9.92 -2.12 -29.85
N GLY A 155 -9.43 -3.36 -29.81
CA GLY A 155 -8.04 -3.70 -29.52
C GLY A 155 -7.84 -4.25 -28.10
N ALA A 156 -6.58 -4.51 -27.74
CA ALA A 156 -6.23 -5.08 -26.45
C ALA A 156 -5.36 -4.11 -25.64
N VAL A 157 -5.65 -3.99 -24.34
CA VAL A 157 -4.86 -3.18 -23.40
C VAL A 157 -4.41 -4.04 -22.23
N LEU A 158 -3.22 -3.76 -21.72
CA LEU A 158 -2.68 -4.41 -20.52
C LEU A 158 -2.59 -3.37 -19.40
N HIS A 159 -3.30 -3.60 -18.31
CA HIS A 159 -3.24 -2.76 -17.12
C HIS A 159 -2.43 -3.47 -16.03
N THR A 160 -1.27 -2.91 -15.70
CA THR A 160 -0.31 -3.54 -14.77
C THR A 160 -0.75 -3.44 -13.31
N GLY A 161 -1.57 -2.43 -12.95
CA GLY A 161 -1.76 -2.09 -11.55
C GLY A 161 -0.44 -1.59 -10.97
N ASP A 162 -0.12 -1.99 -9.74
CA ASP A 162 1.23 -1.91 -9.20
C ASP A 162 1.93 -3.24 -9.39
N PHE A 163 3.18 -3.22 -9.87
CA PHE A 163 3.88 -4.44 -10.24
C PHE A 163 5.41 -4.32 -10.16
N ARG A 164 6.09 -5.46 -10.07
CA ARG A 164 7.57 -5.50 -10.12
C ARG A 164 8.11 -6.43 -11.19
N ALA A 165 8.73 -5.84 -12.21
CA ALA A 165 9.27 -6.47 -13.40
C ALA A 165 10.69 -7.05 -13.21
N GLU A 166 10.87 -7.89 -12.20
CA GLU A 166 12.16 -8.57 -11.97
C GLU A 166 12.53 -9.49 -13.16
N PRO A 167 13.83 -9.75 -13.41
CA PRO A 167 14.25 -10.59 -14.55
C PRO A 167 13.57 -11.97 -14.59
N TRP A 168 13.48 -12.67 -13.46
CA TRP A 168 12.81 -13.97 -13.37
C TRP A 168 11.30 -13.88 -13.66
N PHE A 169 10.68 -12.75 -13.29
CA PHE A 169 9.26 -12.50 -13.52
C PHE A 169 9.02 -12.27 -15.01
N LEU A 170 9.85 -11.45 -15.67
CA LEU A 170 9.81 -11.26 -17.13
C LEU A 170 9.98 -12.59 -17.88
N GLU A 171 10.95 -13.42 -17.48
CA GLU A 171 11.11 -14.77 -18.04
C GLU A 171 9.84 -15.61 -17.89
N SER A 172 9.15 -15.53 -16.76
CA SER A 172 7.88 -16.23 -16.54
C SER A 172 6.77 -15.74 -17.47
N LEU A 173 6.70 -14.42 -17.74
CA LEU A 173 5.72 -13.85 -18.65
C LEU A 173 5.92 -14.36 -20.07
N THR A 174 7.17 -14.51 -20.55
CA THR A 174 7.44 -15.03 -21.91
C THR A 174 6.86 -16.42 -22.17
N ARG A 175 6.62 -17.20 -21.10
CA ARG A 175 6.04 -18.54 -21.14
C ARG A 175 4.53 -18.55 -20.92
N ASN A 176 3.93 -17.39 -20.64
CA ASN A 176 2.50 -17.27 -20.40
C ASN A 176 1.72 -17.35 -21.73
N PRO A 177 0.86 -18.36 -21.93
CA PRO A 177 0.17 -18.57 -23.22
C PRO A 177 -0.79 -17.45 -23.59
N TYR A 178 -1.29 -16.67 -22.62
CA TYR A 178 -2.20 -15.55 -22.86
C TYR A 178 -1.46 -14.28 -23.32
N LEU A 179 -0.19 -14.14 -22.95
CA LEU A 179 0.66 -13.01 -23.33
C LEU A 179 1.48 -13.28 -24.59
N GLN A 180 1.76 -14.54 -24.92
CA GLN A 180 2.54 -14.93 -26.10
C GLN A 180 2.09 -14.30 -27.42
N PRO A 181 0.78 -14.14 -27.70
CA PRO A 181 0.34 -13.43 -28.90
C PRO A 181 0.79 -11.96 -28.95
N TYR A 182 1.09 -11.34 -27.82
CA TYR A 182 1.37 -9.90 -27.68
C TYR A 182 2.85 -9.54 -27.59
N PHE A 183 3.75 -10.53 -27.60
CA PHE A 183 5.19 -10.23 -27.59
C PHE A 183 5.68 -9.74 -28.96
N ALA A 184 6.56 -8.76 -28.91
CA ALA A 184 7.19 -8.19 -30.08
C ALA A 184 7.99 -9.24 -30.86
N PRO A 185 7.84 -9.31 -32.19
CA PRO A 185 8.59 -10.25 -33.01
C PRO A 185 10.08 -9.88 -33.02
N GLN A 186 10.93 -10.81 -32.60
CA GLN A 186 12.39 -10.62 -32.52
C GLN A 186 13.06 -10.47 -33.90
N VAL A 187 12.37 -10.87 -34.98
CA VAL A 187 12.85 -10.73 -36.35
C VAL A 187 11.77 -10.04 -37.16
N SER A 188 12.13 -8.90 -37.76
CA SER A 188 11.26 -8.17 -38.68
C SER A 188 10.92 -9.05 -39.87
N ARG A 189 9.66 -9.46 -39.97
CA ARG A 189 9.15 -10.22 -41.12
C ARG A 189 8.39 -9.26 -42.04
N LYS A 190 8.72 -9.29 -43.33
CA LYS A 190 7.91 -8.63 -44.36
C LYS A 190 6.61 -9.42 -44.54
N GLY A 191 5.50 -8.90 -44.01
CA GLY A 191 4.15 -9.44 -44.19
C GLY A 191 3.30 -9.34 -42.92
N HIS A 192 1.97 -9.28 -43.09
CA HIS A 192 1.02 -9.31 -41.97
C HIS A 192 1.00 -10.70 -41.32
N CYS A 193 1.37 -10.80 -40.04
CA CYS A 193 1.19 -12.00 -39.24
C CYS A 193 -0.11 -11.86 -38.44
N THR A 194 -1.13 -12.68 -38.74
CA THR A 194 -2.44 -12.63 -38.07
C THR A 194 -2.44 -13.22 -36.65
N ILE A 195 -1.34 -13.86 -36.25
CA ILE A 195 -1.20 -14.55 -34.95
C ILE A 195 -0.60 -13.61 -33.89
N VAL A 196 0.32 -12.73 -34.31
CA VAL A 196 0.93 -11.73 -33.42
C VAL A 196 0.00 -10.52 -33.37
N LYS A 197 -0.39 -10.15 -32.16
CA LYS A 197 -1.22 -9.00 -31.86
C LYS A 197 -0.33 -7.92 -31.25
N THR A 198 -0.66 -6.66 -31.50
CA THR A 198 -0.03 -5.53 -30.83
C THR A 198 -0.97 -5.02 -29.74
N LEU A 199 -0.44 -4.69 -28.56
CA LEU A 199 -1.21 -3.99 -27.53
C LEU A 199 -1.46 -2.54 -27.97
N GLU A 200 -2.70 -2.08 -27.87
CA GLU A 200 -3.04 -0.68 -28.10
C GLU A 200 -2.40 0.22 -27.04
N ALA A 201 -2.37 -0.25 -25.79
CA ALA A 201 -1.74 0.47 -24.70
C ALA A 201 -1.27 -0.48 -23.59
N ILE A 202 -0.21 -0.07 -22.90
CA ILE A 202 0.09 -0.55 -21.55
C ILE A 202 -0.22 0.58 -20.58
N TYR A 203 -1.13 0.31 -19.63
CA TYR A 203 -1.38 1.12 -18.45
C TYR A 203 -0.36 0.70 -17.38
N LEU A 204 0.72 1.48 -17.25
CA LEU A 204 1.98 1.09 -16.63
C LEU A 204 2.13 1.65 -15.21
N ASP A 205 2.55 0.82 -14.25
CA ASP A 205 3.03 1.27 -12.94
C ASP A 205 4.23 2.20 -13.12
N THR A 206 4.00 3.49 -12.89
CA THR A 206 5.00 4.53 -13.01
C THR A 206 5.42 5.10 -11.65
N ALA A 207 5.07 4.43 -10.54
CA ALA A 207 5.39 4.89 -9.19
C ALA A 207 6.91 5.13 -8.97
N ASN A 208 7.74 4.28 -9.60
CA ASN A 208 9.20 4.37 -9.56
C ASN A 208 9.85 4.63 -10.93
N VAL A 209 9.11 5.20 -11.90
CA VAL A 209 9.63 5.48 -13.25
C VAL A 209 10.81 6.47 -13.25
N LEU A 210 10.87 7.35 -12.25
CA LEU A 210 11.98 8.29 -12.08
C LEU A 210 13.13 7.73 -11.23
N SER A 211 13.17 6.41 -11.00
CA SER A 211 14.31 5.74 -10.37
C SER A 211 15.15 5.04 -11.43
N THR A 212 16.41 5.47 -11.60
CA THR A 212 17.39 4.84 -12.49
C THR A 212 18.27 3.80 -11.78
N LEU A 213 17.91 3.44 -10.55
CA LEU A 213 18.67 2.49 -9.76
C LEU A 213 18.54 1.07 -10.28
N SER A 214 19.67 0.36 -10.36
CA SER A 214 19.66 -1.10 -10.29
C SER A 214 19.35 -1.51 -8.86
N VAL A 215 18.21 -2.18 -8.65
CA VAL A 215 17.78 -2.67 -7.33
C VAL A 215 18.00 -4.18 -7.23
N PRO A 216 18.29 -4.72 -6.03
CA PRO A 216 18.43 -6.17 -5.85
C PRO A 216 17.08 -6.86 -6.04
N THR A 217 17.09 -8.07 -6.59
CA THR A 217 15.88 -8.92 -6.64
C THR A 217 15.34 -9.16 -5.22
N LYS A 218 14.04 -9.40 -5.07
CA LYS A 218 13.44 -9.74 -3.77
C LYS A 218 14.14 -10.95 -3.15
N ALA A 219 14.51 -11.93 -3.98
CA ALA A 219 15.27 -13.10 -3.56
C ALA A 219 16.68 -12.74 -3.05
N ALA A 220 17.43 -11.87 -3.75
CA ALA A 220 18.76 -11.44 -3.31
C ALA A 220 18.70 -10.60 -2.03
N ALA A 221 17.75 -9.66 -1.96
CA ALA A 221 17.52 -8.82 -0.80
C ALA A 221 17.19 -9.65 0.46
N THR A 222 16.24 -10.58 0.33
CA THR A 222 15.84 -11.44 1.46
C THR A 222 16.92 -12.45 1.85
N SER A 223 17.68 -12.98 0.89
CA SER A 223 18.80 -13.89 1.17
C SER A 223 19.92 -13.19 1.95
N GLY A 224 20.29 -11.97 1.56
CA GLY A 224 21.29 -11.22 2.30
C GLY A 224 20.78 -10.75 3.67
N LEU A 225 19.51 -10.38 3.80
CA LEU A 225 18.90 -10.08 5.09
C LEU A 225 19.01 -11.26 6.07
N VAL A 226 18.62 -12.46 5.66
CA VAL A 226 18.69 -13.63 6.56
C VAL A 226 20.13 -14.02 6.87
N GLU A 227 21.08 -13.75 5.97
CA GLU A 227 22.51 -13.90 6.23
C GLU A 227 22.98 -12.98 7.37
N LEU A 228 22.56 -11.70 7.37
CA LEU A 228 22.83 -10.79 8.48
C LEU A 228 22.16 -11.25 9.77
N MET A 229 20.88 -11.65 9.71
CA MET A 229 20.14 -12.12 10.88
C MET A 229 20.79 -13.34 11.54
N ARG A 230 21.44 -14.22 10.77
CA ARG A 230 22.13 -15.42 11.26
C ARG A 230 23.32 -15.09 12.16
N MET A 231 23.90 -13.90 12.04
CA MET A 231 25.04 -13.47 12.86
C MET A 231 24.63 -13.01 14.27
N PHE A 232 23.33 -12.83 14.53
CA PHE A 232 22.84 -12.44 15.86
C PHE A 232 22.67 -13.66 16.77
N PRO A 233 22.96 -13.54 18.08
CA PRO A 233 22.79 -14.63 19.03
C PRO A 233 21.32 -15.01 19.21
N GLU A 234 21.03 -16.26 19.59
CA GLU A 234 19.68 -16.80 19.81
C GLU A 234 18.84 -16.01 20.84
N SER A 235 19.48 -15.24 21.71
CA SER A 235 18.86 -14.40 22.73
C SER A 235 18.16 -13.14 22.19
N VAL A 236 18.39 -12.74 20.95
CA VAL A 236 17.77 -11.54 20.35
C VAL A 236 16.37 -11.83 19.82
N TYR A 237 15.45 -10.87 19.98
CA TYR A 237 14.18 -10.83 19.26
C TYR A 237 14.28 -9.94 18.02
N PHE A 238 13.61 -10.32 16.94
CA PHE A 238 13.50 -9.49 15.74
C PHE A 238 12.08 -8.95 15.60
N PHE A 239 11.96 -7.64 15.40
CA PHE A 239 10.73 -7.01 14.93
C PHE A 239 10.85 -6.72 13.44
N ILE A 240 10.07 -7.42 12.63
CA ILE A 240 10.00 -7.25 11.17
C ILE A 240 8.88 -6.26 10.87
N ASN A 241 9.26 -5.08 10.40
CA ASN A 241 8.35 -3.97 10.13
C ASN A 241 7.59 -4.16 8.79
N SER A 242 6.69 -5.14 8.77
CA SER A 242 5.76 -5.35 7.65
C SER A 242 4.52 -4.44 7.81
N TRP A 243 4.74 -3.13 7.64
CA TRP A 243 3.72 -2.09 7.86
C TRP A 243 2.66 -2.01 6.76
N THR A 244 2.94 -2.58 5.59
CA THR A 244 1.98 -2.76 4.49
C THR A 244 2.15 -4.14 3.83
N TRP A 245 1.18 -4.56 3.03
CA TRP A 245 1.24 -5.80 2.25
C TRP A 245 2.30 -5.70 1.15
N GLY A 246 2.98 -6.81 0.86
CA GLY A 246 4.04 -6.92 -0.14
C GLY A 246 5.44 -7.16 0.43
N TYR A 247 5.56 -7.37 1.75
CA TYR A 247 6.80 -7.76 2.42
C TYR A 247 6.83 -9.24 2.83
N GLU A 248 5.87 -10.04 2.36
CA GLU A 248 5.73 -11.45 2.70
C GLU A 248 6.96 -12.29 2.32
N ASP A 249 7.72 -11.89 1.30
CA ASP A 249 8.99 -12.56 0.95
C ASP A 249 10.03 -12.48 2.07
N ILE A 250 10.04 -11.39 2.86
CA ILE A 250 10.87 -11.30 4.08
C ILE A 250 10.43 -12.37 5.07
N LEU A 251 9.13 -12.47 5.35
CA LEU A 251 8.58 -13.42 6.33
C LEU A 251 8.87 -14.87 5.92
N LYS A 252 8.68 -15.18 4.63
CA LYS A 252 8.97 -16.48 4.03
C LYS A 252 10.45 -16.84 4.10
N ALA A 253 11.33 -15.89 3.77
CA ALA A 253 12.77 -16.13 3.81
C ALA A 253 13.25 -16.37 5.25
N VAL A 254 12.81 -15.56 6.21
CA VAL A 254 13.14 -15.73 7.63
C VAL A 254 12.65 -17.09 8.14
N SER A 255 11.38 -17.45 7.88
CA SER A 255 10.85 -18.72 8.36
C SER A 255 11.59 -19.92 7.76
N ARG A 256 11.90 -19.88 6.45
CA ARG A 256 12.64 -20.93 5.76
C ARG A 256 14.07 -21.08 6.29
N GLU A 257 14.75 -19.97 6.56
CA GLU A 257 16.13 -19.99 7.06
C GLU A 257 16.21 -20.54 8.47
N PHE A 258 15.35 -20.07 9.38
CA PHE A 258 15.45 -20.40 10.80
C PHE A 258 14.57 -21.57 11.23
N GLY A 259 13.79 -22.17 10.32
CA GLY A 259 12.89 -23.28 10.62
C GLY A 259 11.84 -22.93 11.69
N SER A 260 11.47 -21.66 11.80
CA SER A 260 10.65 -21.12 12.88
C SER A 260 9.44 -20.36 12.33
N PRO A 261 8.27 -20.43 12.99
CA PRO A 261 7.12 -19.61 12.58
C PRO A 261 7.38 -18.12 12.84
N ILE A 262 6.60 -17.27 12.17
CA ILE A 262 6.58 -15.83 12.35
C ILE A 262 5.35 -15.47 13.20
N HIS A 263 5.58 -14.84 14.34
CA HIS A 263 4.49 -14.30 15.13
C HIS A 263 3.87 -13.11 14.42
N VAL A 264 2.55 -13.13 14.25
CA VAL A 264 1.76 -12.02 13.72
C VAL A 264 0.57 -11.74 14.64
N ASP A 265 0.10 -10.49 14.66
CA ASP A 265 -1.08 -10.15 15.44
C ASP A 265 -2.35 -10.84 14.89
N ARG A 266 -3.43 -10.79 15.68
CA ARG A 266 -4.70 -11.44 15.34
C ARG A 266 -5.25 -11.03 13.97
N TYR A 267 -5.08 -9.77 13.56
CA TYR A 267 -5.59 -9.29 12.28
C TYR A 267 -4.78 -9.85 11.11
N LYS A 268 -3.45 -9.68 11.13
CA LYS A 268 -2.56 -10.25 10.12
C LYS A 268 -2.70 -11.77 10.02
N TYR A 269 -2.79 -12.47 11.15
CA TYR A 269 -3.05 -13.91 11.17
C TYR A 269 -4.35 -14.27 10.43
N PHE A 270 -5.44 -13.56 10.74
CA PHE A 270 -6.74 -13.83 10.14
C PHE A 270 -6.76 -13.54 8.63
N VAL A 271 -6.04 -12.51 8.18
CA VAL A 271 -5.87 -12.21 6.76
C VAL A 271 -5.06 -13.32 6.07
N TYR A 272 -3.83 -13.58 6.53
CA TYR A 272 -2.94 -14.55 5.90
C TYR A 272 -3.50 -15.99 5.94
N ARG A 273 -4.30 -16.38 6.94
CA ARG A 273 -4.92 -17.72 6.98
C ARG A 273 -5.89 -17.96 5.81
N HIS A 274 -6.39 -16.90 5.18
CA HIS A 274 -7.41 -16.95 4.13
C HIS A 274 -6.90 -16.62 2.73
N THR A 275 -5.64 -16.22 2.59
CA THR A 275 -5.01 -16.04 1.27
C THR A 275 -4.75 -17.40 0.61
N SER A 276 -4.50 -17.39 -0.70
CA SER A 276 -4.28 -18.59 -1.51
C SER A 276 -2.90 -19.21 -1.30
N ASP A 277 -1.94 -18.48 -0.73
CA ASP A 277 -0.58 -18.94 -0.51
C ASP A 277 -0.51 -20.00 0.62
N PRO A 278 -0.22 -21.28 0.31
CA PRO A 278 -0.17 -22.33 1.33
C PRO A 278 1.06 -22.21 2.23
N PHE A 279 2.19 -21.70 1.72
CA PHE A 279 3.42 -21.58 2.50
C PHE A 279 3.27 -20.47 3.53
N MET A 280 2.75 -19.31 3.14
CA MET A 280 2.45 -18.21 4.06
C MET A 280 1.52 -18.66 5.21
N ARG A 281 0.50 -19.47 4.90
CA ARG A 281 -0.42 -20.05 5.89
C ARG A 281 0.26 -21.01 6.87
N SER A 282 1.31 -21.70 6.44
CA SER A 282 2.03 -22.68 7.25
C SER A 282 3.04 -22.05 8.22
N ILE A 283 3.53 -20.85 7.93
CA ILE A 283 4.62 -20.21 8.68
C ILE A 283 4.16 -19.18 9.72
N ILE A 284 2.88 -18.83 9.77
CA ILE A 284 2.36 -17.82 10.72
C ILE A 284 1.84 -18.45 12.01
N THR A 285 2.03 -17.74 13.13
CA THR A 285 1.50 -18.12 14.45
C THR A 285 0.96 -16.89 15.19
N GLN A 286 -0.04 -17.11 16.05
CA GLN A 286 -0.48 -16.11 17.04
C GLN A 286 0.22 -16.30 18.40
N ASP A 287 0.93 -17.42 18.60
CA ASP A 287 1.69 -17.66 19.81
C ASP A 287 3.04 -16.95 19.74
N ALA A 288 3.11 -15.77 20.37
CA ALA A 288 4.32 -14.97 20.44
C ALA A 288 5.48 -15.69 21.17
N SER A 289 5.21 -16.64 22.06
CA SER A 289 6.25 -17.35 22.82
C SER A 289 6.99 -18.40 22.00
N SER A 290 6.39 -18.86 20.90
CA SER A 290 6.92 -19.94 20.05
C SER A 290 8.06 -19.53 19.13
N THR A 291 8.42 -18.24 19.08
CA THR A 291 9.39 -17.72 18.11
C THR A 291 10.09 -16.48 18.62
N ARG A 292 11.24 -16.15 18.01
CA ARG A 292 11.95 -14.88 18.18
C ARG A 292 11.68 -13.87 17.05
N PHE A 293 10.86 -14.23 16.07
CA PHE A 293 10.60 -13.42 14.87
C PHE A 293 9.16 -12.92 14.90
N HIS A 294 9.00 -11.61 15.01
CA HIS A 294 7.69 -10.98 15.21
C HIS A 294 7.43 -9.94 14.12
N ALA A 295 6.27 -10.06 13.46
CA ALA A 295 5.75 -9.13 12.48
C ALA A 295 4.35 -8.64 12.89
N CYS A 296 4.08 -8.52 14.20
CA CYS A 296 2.82 -8.02 14.74
C CYS A 296 2.60 -6.53 14.42
N GLU A 297 1.45 -5.99 14.82
CA GLU A 297 1.12 -4.58 14.65
C GLU A 297 2.20 -3.67 15.27
N ARG A 298 2.70 -2.70 14.51
CA ARG A 298 3.87 -1.90 14.91
C ARG A 298 3.56 -0.89 16.00
N PHE A 299 2.30 -0.48 16.10
CA PHE A 299 1.77 0.42 17.13
C PHE A 299 1.23 -0.32 18.35
N HIS A 300 1.08 -1.65 18.25
CA HIS A 300 0.65 -2.50 19.36
C HIS A 300 1.46 -3.79 19.34
N ARG A 301 2.75 -3.65 19.65
CA ARG A 301 3.71 -4.74 19.68
C ARG A 301 3.42 -5.67 20.86
N CYS A 302 3.62 -6.98 20.69
CA CYS A 302 3.54 -7.91 21.81
C CYS A 302 4.73 -7.73 22.77
N GLU A 303 4.59 -8.18 24.02
CA GLU A 303 5.61 -8.09 25.09
C GLU A 303 7.04 -8.54 24.71
N TYR A 304 7.19 -9.40 23.70
CA TYR A 304 8.48 -9.89 23.21
C TYR A 304 9.25 -8.82 22.39
N VAL A 305 8.55 -7.84 21.82
CA VAL A 305 9.15 -6.79 20.97
C VAL A 305 8.61 -5.39 21.25
N ALA A 306 7.75 -5.26 22.27
CA ALA A 306 7.38 -3.99 22.87
C ALA A 306 8.55 -3.47 23.69
N VAL A 307 8.95 -2.24 23.39
CA VAL A 307 10.04 -1.53 24.05
C VAL A 307 9.44 -0.21 24.51
N ASP A 308 9.59 0.13 25.78
CA ASP A 308 9.12 1.40 26.32
C ASP A 308 10.12 2.50 25.95
N ASP A 309 9.60 3.58 25.38
CA ASP A 309 10.37 4.80 25.16
C ASP A 309 10.72 5.39 26.54
N GLY A 310 12.01 5.62 26.80
CA GLY A 310 12.48 6.09 28.10
C GLY A 310 12.05 7.54 28.39
N PRO A 311 11.75 7.89 29.66
CA PRO A 311 11.25 9.23 30.03
C PRO A 311 12.27 10.36 29.81
N ASP A 312 13.56 10.05 29.69
CA ASP A 312 14.63 11.06 29.61
C ASP A 312 15.24 11.23 28.21
N GLN A 313 14.82 10.49 27.18
CA GLN A 313 15.36 10.54 25.79
C GLN A 313 16.90 10.46 25.62
N LEU A 314 17.67 10.33 26.71
CA LEU A 314 19.13 10.41 26.75
C LEU A 314 19.80 9.03 26.80
N GLN A 315 19.04 7.96 27.07
CA GLN A 315 19.51 6.57 26.98
C GLN A 315 18.46 5.68 26.30
N TYR A 316 18.90 5.09 25.20
CA TYR A 316 18.11 4.35 24.25
C TYR A 316 17.74 2.97 24.77
N ASN A 317 16.45 2.69 24.86
CA ASN A 317 15.98 1.37 25.25
C ASN A 317 15.79 0.50 24.00
N THR A 318 16.37 -0.70 24.00
CA THR A 318 16.11 -1.74 22.99
C THR A 318 15.72 -3.06 23.65
N ILE A 319 15.44 -3.02 24.95
CA ILE A 319 15.09 -4.17 25.75
C ILE A 319 13.57 -4.29 25.77
N SER A 320 13.11 -5.46 25.33
CA SER A 320 11.69 -5.80 25.38
C SER A 320 11.17 -5.89 26.81
N HIS A 321 9.85 -5.87 26.99
CA HIS A 321 9.22 -6.19 28.28
C HIS A 321 9.59 -7.58 28.84
N ARG A 322 10.09 -8.47 27.97
CA ARG A 322 10.64 -9.79 28.33
C ARG A 322 12.13 -9.78 28.68
N GLY A 323 12.77 -8.60 28.76
CA GLY A 323 14.15 -8.44 29.17
C GLY A 323 15.18 -8.85 28.12
N LYS A 324 14.77 -9.05 26.86
CA LYS A 324 15.69 -9.37 25.76
C LYS A 324 15.77 -8.25 24.75
N ARG A 325 16.94 -8.12 24.13
CA ARG A 325 17.23 -7.12 23.08
C ARG A 325 16.39 -7.35 21.82
N VAL A 326 15.89 -6.26 21.24
CA VAL A 326 15.11 -6.22 20.01
C VAL A 326 15.94 -5.61 18.89
N VAL A 327 15.94 -6.27 17.73
CA VAL A 327 16.51 -5.76 16.48
C VAL A 327 15.39 -5.52 15.48
N TYR A 328 15.32 -4.31 14.95
CA TYR A 328 14.30 -3.89 13.99
C TYR A 328 14.76 -4.19 12.57
N VAL A 329 13.88 -4.78 11.77
CA VAL A 329 14.11 -5.02 10.33
C VAL A 329 13.16 -4.10 9.55
N ASN A 330 13.74 -3.16 8.81
CA ASN A 330 13.01 -2.13 8.07
C ASN A 330 13.16 -2.32 6.56
N PRO A 331 12.06 -2.59 5.83
CA PRO A 331 12.07 -2.54 4.38
C PRO A 331 12.35 -1.12 3.86
N VAL A 332 13.23 -0.99 2.88
CA VAL A 332 13.59 0.28 2.24
C VAL A 332 13.83 0.12 0.74
N ASN A 333 13.84 1.23 0.01
CA ASN A 333 14.40 1.27 -1.34
C ASN A 333 15.92 1.49 -1.25
N MET A 334 16.70 0.68 -1.98
CA MET A 334 18.17 0.76 -2.00
C MET A 334 18.71 0.07 -3.25
N GLY A 335 19.69 0.68 -3.90
CA GLY A 335 20.35 0.09 -5.09
C GLY A 335 21.30 -1.04 -4.73
N THR A 336 21.54 -1.95 -5.68
CA THR A 336 22.40 -3.14 -5.54
C THR A 336 23.80 -2.79 -5.03
N HIS A 337 24.41 -1.71 -5.55
CA HIS A 337 25.75 -1.29 -5.10
C HIS A 337 25.76 -0.83 -3.63
N SER A 338 24.76 -0.05 -3.22
CA SER A 338 24.61 0.39 -1.82
C SER A 338 24.36 -0.83 -0.92
N TRP A 339 23.57 -1.80 -1.39
CA TRP A 339 23.31 -3.05 -0.69
C TRP A 339 24.58 -3.87 -0.46
N ASP A 340 25.45 -4.02 -1.47
CA ASP A 340 26.71 -4.74 -1.32
C ASP A 340 27.64 -4.09 -0.27
N LEU A 341 27.71 -2.76 -0.28
CA LEU A 341 28.48 -1.99 0.69
C LEU A 341 27.88 -2.08 2.10
N TYR A 342 26.56 -1.95 2.22
CA TYR A 342 25.83 -2.11 3.47
C TYR A 342 26.04 -3.50 4.07
N MET A 343 25.96 -4.54 3.26
CA MET A 343 26.21 -5.93 3.67
C MET A 343 27.63 -6.10 4.20
N LYS A 344 28.63 -5.54 3.52
CA LYS A 344 30.04 -5.61 3.95
C LYS A 344 30.26 -4.89 5.27
N ASP A 345 29.78 -3.64 5.39
CA ASP A 345 29.89 -2.82 6.61
C ASP A 345 29.21 -3.52 7.79
N THR A 346 27.96 -3.92 7.61
CA THR A 346 27.15 -4.53 8.67
C THR A 346 27.77 -5.84 9.15
N LYS A 347 28.24 -6.72 8.25
CA LYS A 347 28.93 -7.97 8.63
C LYS A 347 30.21 -7.69 9.40
N GLN A 348 31.00 -6.72 8.96
CA GLN A 348 32.25 -6.36 9.64
C GLN A 348 31.97 -5.89 11.07
N ARG A 349 31.02 -4.97 11.23
CA ARG A 349 30.61 -4.43 12.53
C ARG A 349 30.06 -5.52 13.46
N LEU A 350 29.18 -6.40 12.97
CA LEU A 350 28.70 -7.55 13.73
C LEU A 350 29.84 -8.48 14.16
N SER A 351 30.83 -8.72 13.30
CA SER A 351 32.00 -9.54 13.61
C SER A 351 32.92 -8.91 14.66
N GLN A 352 32.91 -7.57 14.77
CA GLN A 352 33.66 -6.81 15.76
C GLN A 352 32.92 -6.70 17.11
N GLY A 353 31.66 -7.15 17.17
CA GLY A 353 30.83 -7.08 18.37
C GLY A 353 30.03 -5.79 18.50
N ASP A 354 29.90 -5.00 17.42
CA ASP A 354 29.06 -3.80 17.43
C ASP A 354 27.59 -4.16 17.72
N GLU A 355 26.94 -3.36 18.56
CA GLU A 355 25.52 -3.49 18.82
C GLU A 355 24.68 -2.84 17.70
N ILE A 356 24.29 -3.64 16.70
CA ILE A 356 23.40 -3.18 15.61
C ILE A 356 21.93 -3.44 15.96
N ASN A 357 21.14 -2.37 16.14
CA ASN A 357 19.71 -2.47 16.50
C ASN A 357 18.76 -2.36 15.31
N ASN A 358 19.25 -1.93 14.13
CA ASN A 358 18.44 -1.75 12.93
C ASN A 358 19.09 -2.41 11.73
N LEU A 359 18.35 -3.31 11.07
CA LEU A 359 18.68 -3.90 9.79
C LEU A 359 17.79 -3.32 8.70
N LEU A 360 18.38 -3.05 7.54
CA LEU A 360 17.65 -2.63 6.36
C LEU A 360 17.42 -3.81 5.42
N ALA A 361 16.26 -3.85 4.77
CA ALA A 361 15.89 -4.89 3.81
C ALA A 361 15.50 -4.23 2.48
N PRO A 362 16.32 -4.33 1.41
CA PRO A 362 16.11 -3.59 0.17
C PRO A 362 15.07 -4.26 -0.75
N VAL A 363 13.85 -4.47 -0.23
CA VAL A 363 12.76 -5.16 -0.93
C VAL A 363 11.85 -4.15 -1.61
N SER A 364 12.23 -3.74 -2.83
CA SER A 364 11.33 -2.93 -3.66
C SER A 364 10.07 -3.70 -4.05
N ARG A 365 8.94 -2.99 -4.15
CA ARG A 365 7.65 -3.52 -4.61
C ARG A 365 7.21 -2.96 -5.96
N HIS A 366 7.95 -1.99 -6.49
CA HIS A 366 7.72 -1.36 -7.79
C HIS A 366 8.99 -1.41 -8.64
N SER A 367 8.80 -1.38 -9.95
CA SER A 367 9.90 -1.44 -10.92
C SER A 367 10.59 -0.08 -11.09
N PRO A 368 11.93 0.02 -11.01
CA PRO A 368 12.67 1.18 -11.53
C PRO A 368 12.60 1.26 -13.06
N LEU A 369 13.05 2.39 -13.62
CA LEU A 369 12.98 2.68 -15.06
C LEU A 369 13.54 1.57 -15.94
N ASN A 370 14.67 0.96 -15.57
CA ASN A 370 15.28 -0.11 -16.35
C ASN A 370 14.41 -1.37 -16.39
N GLU A 371 13.85 -1.81 -15.25
CA GLU A 371 12.93 -2.96 -15.19
C GLU A 371 11.64 -2.65 -15.99
N LEU A 372 11.12 -1.41 -15.93
CA LEU A 372 9.97 -0.97 -16.71
C LEU A 372 10.25 -0.99 -18.22
N ARG A 373 11.41 -0.48 -18.65
CA ARG A 373 11.82 -0.46 -20.06
C ARG A 373 11.96 -1.88 -20.59
N ASP A 374 12.59 -2.78 -19.84
CA ASP A 374 12.70 -4.20 -20.20
C ASP A 374 11.31 -4.84 -20.35
N PHE A 375 10.37 -4.55 -19.44
CA PHE A 375 8.98 -5.02 -19.53
C PHE A 375 8.28 -4.50 -20.78
N VAL A 376 8.30 -3.18 -21.03
CA VAL A 376 7.62 -2.56 -22.18
C VAL A 376 8.22 -3.08 -23.49
N PHE A 377 9.54 -3.21 -23.56
CA PHE A 377 10.25 -3.69 -24.75
C PHE A 377 9.85 -5.12 -25.16
N LEU A 378 9.43 -5.97 -24.21
CA LEU A 378 8.90 -7.30 -24.54
C LEU A 378 7.63 -7.24 -25.40
N PHE A 379 6.79 -6.23 -25.21
CA PHE A 379 5.50 -6.10 -25.88
C PHE A 379 5.53 -5.15 -27.07
N GLN A 380 6.34 -4.10 -27.00
CA GLN A 380 6.32 -2.98 -27.94
C GLN A 380 4.88 -2.49 -28.21
N PRO A 381 4.17 -1.96 -27.19
CA PRO A 381 2.81 -1.48 -27.36
C PRO A 381 2.78 -0.24 -28.25
N ARG A 382 1.59 0.12 -28.75
CA ARG A 382 1.43 1.38 -29.50
C ARG A 382 1.60 2.63 -28.64
N ARG A 383 1.31 2.55 -27.34
CA ARG A 383 1.53 3.64 -26.38
C ARG A 383 1.64 3.14 -24.95
N ILE A 384 2.06 4.03 -24.06
CA ILE A 384 2.02 3.86 -22.62
C ILE A 384 1.05 4.88 -22.04
N VAL A 385 0.33 4.48 -21.00
CA VAL A 385 -0.45 5.38 -20.15
C VAL A 385 0.05 5.18 -18.72
N PRO A 386 0.49 6.23 -18.01
CA PRO A 386 0.92 6.08 -16.63
C PRO A 386 -0.26 5.72 -15.72
N ASN A 387 -0.06 4.80 -14.78
CA ASN A 387 -1.02 4.53 -13.70
C ASN A 387 -0.92 5.57 -12.58
N THR A 388 0.27 6.15 -12.41
CA THR A 388 0.58 7.07 -11.30
C THR A 388 1.41 8.24 -11.82
N LEU A 389 1.01 9.46 -11.45
CA LEU A 389 1.81 10.67 -11.68
C LEU A 389 2.04 11.36 -10.35
N ASP A 390 3.14 12.07 -10.19
CA ASP A 390 3.39 12.89 -9.02
C ASP A 390 2.76 14.27 -9.26
N PRO A 391 1.65 14.66 -8.59
CA PRO A 391 0.96 15.91 -8.90
C PRO A 391 1.84 17.15 -8.73
N ARG A 392 2.89 17.03 -7.90
CA ARG A 392 3.93 18.05 -7.69
C ARG A 392 4.77 18.33 -8.93
N LEU A 393 4.89 17.33 -9.80
CA LEU A 393 5.62 17.46 -11.07
C LEU A 393 4.77 18.11 -12.16
N HIS A 394 3.52 18.51 -11.88
CA HIS A 394 2.68 19.31 -12.78
C HIS A 394 2.61 18.79 -14.24
N GLY A 395 2.67 17.47 -14.44
CA GLY A 395 2.61 16.81 -15.75
C GLY A 395 3.95 16.66 -16.48
N PHE A 396 5.06 17.18 -15.94
CA PHE A 396 6.39 17.00 -16.54
C PHE A 396 6.83 15.53 -16.57
N ASP A 397 6.41 14.74 -15.59
CA ASP A 397 6.64 13.31 -15.56
C ASP A 397 5.94 12.58 -16.71
N TRP A 398 4.68 12.90 -17.00
CA TRP A 398 4.01 12.31 -18.17
C TRP A 398 4.68 12.71 -19.48
N ALA A 399 5.02 13.99 -19.65
CA ALA A 399 5.75 14.46 -20.84
C ALA A 399 7.10 13.73 -21.03
N ALA A 400 7.79 13.42 -19.94
CA ALA A 400 9.04 12.66 -19.98
C ALA A 400 8.82 11.17 -20.28
N ILE A 401 7.76 10.53 -19.75
CA ILE A 401 7.45 9.11 -19.95
C ILE A 401 7.39 8.75 -21.43
N ASP A 402 6.70 9.54 -22.26
CA ASP A 402 6.59 9.24 -23.69
C ASP A 402 7.97 9.12 -24.37
N ARG A 403 8.93 9.94 -23.94
CA ARG A 403 10.31 9.96 -24.45
C ARG A 403 11.18 8.89 -23.78
N MET A 404 10.95 8.61 -22.49
CA MET A 404 11.63 7.55 -21.74
C MET A 404 11.40 6.15 -22.31
N PHE A 405 10.34 5.93 -23.08
CA PHE A 405 10.01 4.63 -23.65
C PHE A 405 9.94 4.63 -25.18
N ALA A 406 10.32 5.73 -25.86
CA ALA A 406 10.14 5.88 -27.31
C ALA A 406 10.75 4.72 -28.13
N ASP A 407 11.90 4.20 -27.71
CA ASP A 407 12.59 3.06 -28.33
C ASP A 407 12.04 1.68 -27.91
N CYS A 408 11.10 1.67 -26.97
CA CYS A 408 10.40 0.48 -26.48
C CYS A 408 9.00 0.32 -27.08
N LEU A 409 8.51 1.26 -27.90
CA LEU A 409 7.18 1.22 -28.50
C LEU A 409 7.18 0.53 -29.89
N HIS A 410 5.99 0.19 -30.36
CA HIS A 410 5.80 -0.35 -31.72
C HIS A 410 6.33 0.65 -32.78
N PRO A 411 6.95 0.22 -33.90
CA PRO A 411 7.44 1.13 -34.94
C PRO A 411 6.35 2.01 -35.56
N ASP A 412 5.12 1.49 -35.65
CA ASP A 412 3.94 2.24 -36.12
C ASP A 412 3.26 3.06 -35.00
N ALA A 413 3.90 3.20 -33.82
CA ALA A 413 3.46 4.14 -32.81
C ALA A 413 3.67 5.55 -33.34
N GLY A 414 2.62 6.14 -33.90
CA GLY A 414 2.61 7.57 -34.24
C GLY A 414 2.67 8.42 -32.97
N PRO A 415 3.16 9.67 -33.05
CA PRO A 415 3.08 10.62 -31.95
C PRO A 415 1.59 10.93 -31.67
N GLY A 416 1.00 10.19 -30.73
CA GLY A 416 -0.42 10.26 -30.39
C GLY A 416 -1.33 9.78 -31.52
N GLY A 417 -2.05 8.67 -31.32
CA GLY A 417 -3.28 8.46 -32.10
C GLY A 417 -4.19 9.67 -31.89
N ALA A 418 -4.61 10.32 -32.97
CA ALA A 418 -5.19 11.68 -33.00
C ALA A 418 -6.44 11.95 -32.12
N ASP A 419 -6.93 10.97 -31.36
CA ASP A 419 -8.21 11.01 -30.65
C ASP A 419 -8.11 10.96 -29.11
N MET A 420 -6.90 10.94 -28.53
CA MET A 420 -6.72 10.78 -27.07
C MET A 420 -5.84 11.88 -26.46
N PRO A 421 -6.29 12.55 -25.38
CA PRO A 421 -5.52 13.63 -24.75
C PRO A 421 -4.12 13.16 -24.34
N GLY A 422 -3.10 13.95 -24.68
CA GLY A 422 -1.72 13.75 -24.26
C GLY A 422 -1.40 14.43 -22.92
N PRO A 423 -0.12 14.50 -22.52
CA PRO A 423 0.28 15.20 -21.31
C PRO A 423 -0.08 16.69 -21.39
N GLU A 424 -0.76 17.20 -20.36
CA GLU A 424 -0.97 18.65 -20.16
C GLU A 424 -0.07 19.12 -19.02
N ILE A 425 0.87 20.02 -19.32
CA ILE A 425 1.69 20.68 -18.29
C ILE A 425 0.84 21.81 -17.70
N THR A 426 0.44 21.67 -16.44
CA THR A 426 -0.59 22.52 -15.83
C THR A 426 -0.03 23.78 -15.15
N ALA A 427 1.29 23.93 -15.06
CA ALA A 427 1.94 25.03 -14.35
C ALA A 427 2.72 25.97 -15.28
N ASP A 428 2.31 27.23 -15.29
CA ASP A 428 2.98 28.32 -16.02
C ASP A 428 3.65 29.36 -15.10
N VAL A 429 3.43 29.26 -13.79
CA VAL A 429 3.85 30.23 -12.78
C VAL A 429 4.74 29.54 -11.74
N PRO A 430 5.76 30.22 -11.16
CA PRO A 430 6.58 29.65 -10.11
C PRO A 430 5.75 29.16 -8.93
N VAL A 431 5.96 27.91 -8.51
CA VAL A 431 5.28 27.30 -7.36
C VAL A 431 6.27 27.20 -6.20
N LYS A 432 5.83 27.55 -5.00
CA LYS A 432 6.58 27.24 -3.77
C LYS A 432 6.26 25.81 -3.36
N GLU A 433 6.90 24.85 -4.02
CA GLU A 433 6.84 23.46 -3.57
C GLU A 433 7.90 23.18 -2.51
N ASP A 434 7.51 22.41 -1.50
CA ASP A 434 8.48 21.86 -0.57
C ASP A 434 9.31 20.78 -1.29
N MET A 435 10.62 21.01 -1.32
CA MET A 435 11.58 20.07 -1.91
C MET A 435 11.80 18.83 -1.02
N SER A 436 11.25 18.83 0.21
CA SER A 436 11.29 17.72 1.16
C SER A 436 10.19 16.67 0.86
N GLY A 437 10.43 15.87 -0.17
CA GLY A 437 9.63 14.67 -0.45
C GLY A 437 10.34 13.44 0.06
N GLU A 438 9.97 12.93 1.24
CA GLU A 438 10.53 11.66 1.75
C GLU A 438 9.80 10.44 1.17
N ASP A 439 10.56 9.40 0.85
CA ASP A 439 10.04 8.10 0.42
C ASP A 439 9.15 7.47 1.51
N VAL A 440 8.01 6.89 1.13
CA VAL A 440 7.03 6.34 2.08
C VAL A 440 7.64 5.24 2.96
N SER A 441 8.62 4.46 2.47
CA SER A 441 9.30 3.47 3.29
C SER A 441 10.13 4.12 4.42
N LEU A 442 10.73 5.28 4.16
CA LEU A 442 11.51 6.05 5.15
C LEU A 442 10.62 6.67 6.23
N GLN A 443 9.44 7.15 5.86
CA GLN A 443 8.44 7.66 6.82
C GLN A 443 7.90 6.58 7.77
N ASN A 444 8.06 5.31 7.40
CA ASN A 444 7.49 4.18 8.12
C ASN A 444 8.54 3.36 8.88
N LEU A 445 9.78 3.84 8.98
CA LEU A 445 10.84 3.22 9.76
C LEU A 445 10.44 3.09 11.24
N VAL A 446 10.90 2.02 11.88
CA VAL A 446 10.74 1.82 13.32
C VAL A 446 12.08 1.44 13.94
N GLY A 447 12.22 1.75 15.23
CA GLY A 447 13.45 1.55 15.95
C GLY A 447 14.28 2.83 15.94
N GLU A 448 14.78 3.17 17.11
CA GLU A 448 15.63 4.33 17.29
C GLU A 448 16.94 4.19 16.48
N GLY A 449 17.37 5.27 15.83
CA GLY A 449 18.50 5.27 14.89
C GLY A 449 18.21 4.61 13.53
N ALA A 450 16.98 4.15 13.27
CA ALA A 450 16.62 3.61 11.95
C ALA A 450 16.74 4.68 10.86
N ALA A 451 16.34 5.92 11.13
CA ALA A 451 16.48 7.05 10.21
C ALA A 451 17.96 7.32 9.86
N ASP A 452 18.88 7.27 10.83
CA ASP A 452 20.31 7.49 10.58
C ASP A 452 20.96 6.39 9.74
N VAL A 453 20.51 5.14 9.94
CA VAL A 453 21.00 4.02 9.12
C VAL A 453 20.40 4.11 7.72
N ALA A 454 19.10 4.41 7.60
CA ALA A 454 18.44 4.57 6.32
C ALA A 454 18.99 5.76 5.53
N GLY A 455 19.20 6.93 6.13
CA GLY A 455 19.77 8.10 5.46
C GLY A 455 21.18 7.88 4.92
N ARG A 456 21.93 6.88 5.44
CA ARG A 456 23.24 6.50 4.92
C ARG A 456 23.20 5.54 3.75
N TRP A 457 22.20 4.67 3.69
CA TRP A 457 22.22 3.49 2.80
C TRP A 457 21.02 3.40 1.85
N ALA A 458 19.84 3.82 2.31
CA ALA A 458 18.61 3.80 1.54
C ALA A 458 18.57 4.97 0.54
N GLU A 459 17.80 4.78 -0.52
CA GLU A 459 17.53 5.82 -1.49
C GLU A 459 16.49 6.80 -0.93
N ASN A 460 16.78 8.09 -1.00
CA ASN A 460 15.81 9.14 -0.73
C ASN A 460 15.42 9.82 -2.04
N ALA A 461 14.17 9.67 -2.46
CA ALA A 461 13.66 10.18 -3.73
C ALA A 461 13.37 11.69 -3.68
N HIS A 462 14.40 12.49 -3.40
CA HIS A 462 14.29 13.94 -3.35
C HIS A 462 13.77 14.52 -4.67
N LEU A 463 12.85 15.48 -4.58
CA LEU A 463 12.24 16.15 -5.73
C LEU A 463 13.31 16.66 -6.70
N ARG A 464 14.43 17.20 -6.19
CA ARG A 464 15.56 17.64 -7.02
C ARG A 464 16.11 16.54 -7.93
N LYS A 465 16.30 15.32 -7.41
CA LYS A 465 16.82 14.18 -8.19
C LYS A 465 15.82 13.76 -9.27
N LYS A 466 14.52 13.80 -8.96
CA LYS A 466 13.46 13.58 -9.95
C LYS A 466 13.53 14.61 -11.08
N LEU A 467 13.65 15.90 -10.76
CA LEU A 467 13.77 16.98 -11.75
C LEU A 467 15.03 16.86 -12.61
N ASP A 468 16.16 16.46 -12.02
CA ASP A 468 17.39 16.22 -12.78
C ASP A 468 17.18 15.08 -13.80
N ILE A 469 16.53 13.98 -13.41
CA ILE A 469 16.20 12.87 -14.33
C ILE A 469 15.23 13.34 -15.42
N LEU A 470 14.18 14.09 -15.07
CA LEU A 470 13.24 14.63 -16.05
C LEU A 470 13.93 15.49 -17.10
N SER A 471 14.92 16.30 -16.71
CA SER A 471 15.67 17.15 -17.64
C SER A 471 16.45 16.38 -18.71
N GLU A 472 16.73 15.09 -18.50
CA GLU A 472 17.37 14.22 -19.51
C GLU A 472 16.40 13.80 -20.61
N TYR A 473 15.10 13.84 -20.35
CA TYR A 473 14.05 13.35 -21.26
C TYR A 473 13.15 14.45 -21.79
N LEU A 474 13.03 15.60 -21.13
CA LEU A 474 12.25 16.74 -21.63
C LEU A 474 12.95 17.46 -22.78
N ASP A 475 12.17 18.10 -23.66
CA ASP A 475 12.73 18.94 -24.70
C ASP A 475 13.22 20.30 -24.14
N PRO A 476 13.98 21.12 -24.91
CA PRO A 476 14.50 22.38 -24.40
C PRO A 476 13.43 23.37 -23.92
N ALA A 477 12.25 23.41 -24.55
CA ALA A 477 11.19 24.34 -24.18
C ALA A 477 10.51 23.90 -22.88
N GLU A 478 10.23 22.61 -22.73
CA GLU A 478 9.71 21.99 -21.51
C GLU A 478 10.70 22.09 -20.35
N THR A 479 12.00 21.86 -20.61
CA THR A 479 13.06 21.99 -19.60
C THR A 479 13.17 23.42 -19.11
N ASP A 480 13.10 24.41 -20.01
CA ASP A 480 13.07 25.82 -19.65
C ASP A 480 11.80 26.19 -18.86
N GLN A 481 10.65 25.59 -19.19
CA GLN A 481 9.41 25.77 -18.42
C GLN A 481 9.53 25.17 -17.02
N MET A 482 10.03 23.94 -16.89
CA MET A 482 10.30 23.28 -15.62
C MET A 482 11.25 24.12 -14.76
N ALA A 483 12.34 24.63 -15.33
CA ALA A 483 13.27 25.49 -14.60
C ALA A 483 12.60 26.78 -14.07
N ARG A 484 11.66 27.37 -14.83
CA ARG A 484 10.87 28.53 -14.38
C ARG A 484 9.89 28.17 -13.26
N VAL A 485 9.16 27.05 -13.39
CA VAL A 485 8.17 26.59 -12.42
C VAL A 485 8.80 26.29 -11.06
N PHE A 486 9.96 25.62 -11.05
CA PHE A 486 10.67 25.23 -9.83
C PHE A 486 11.76 26.22 -9.39
N GLY A 487 11.90 27.38 -10.03
CA GLY A 487 12.87 28.42 -9.66
C GLY A 487 14.33 27.98 -9.75
N LEU A 488 14.67 27.07 -10.67
CA LEU A 488 16.00 26.50 -10.80
C LEU A 488 16.90 27.39 -11.67
N ARG A 489 18.16 27.60 -11.27
CA ARG A 489 19.13 28.36 -12.07
C ARG A 489 19.55 27.55 -13.29
N ARG A 490 19.69 28.21 -14.44
CA ARG A 490 20.03 27.58 -15.74
C ARG A 490 21.34 26.77 -15.73
N GLU A 491 22.26 27.10 -14.83
CA GLU A 491 23.55 26.40 -14.65
C GLU A 491 23.45 25.13 -13.79
N SER A 492 22.28 24.86 -13.18
CA SER A 492 22.08 23.73 -12.25
C SER A 492 21.85 22.39 -12.95
N PHE A 493 21.63 22.37 -14.26
CA PHE A 493 21.52 21.16 -15.06
C PHE A 493 22.75 21.07 -15.95
N SER A 494 23.77 20.32 -15.52
CA SER A 494 25.03 20.21 -16.28
C SER A 494 25.43 18.76 -16.47
N ALA A 495 25.71 18.46 -17.74
CA ALA A 495 26.18 17.20 -18.31
C ALA A 495 27.35 16.54 -17.58
N ILE A 496 27.30 15.20 -17.58
CA ILE A 496 28.36 14.19 -17.39
C ILE A 496 29.73 14.74 -16.92
N PRO A 497 30.19 14.43 -15.69
CA PRO A 497 31.52 14.81 -15.26
C PRO A 497 32.58 13.90 -15.91
N SER A 498 33.47 14.47 -16.72
CA SER A 498 34.76 13.87 -17.03
C SER A 498 35.65 13.78 -15.78
N PRO A 499 36.53 12.76 -15.66
CA PRO A 499 37.28 12.50 -14.44
C PRO A 499 38.32 13.61 -14.21
N ARG A 500 38.11 14.43 -13.18
CA ARG A 500 39.11 15.43 -12.75
C ARG A 500 40.02 14.87 -11.68
N LYS A 501 41.32 15.04 -11.95
CA LYS A 501 42.46 14.68 -11.11
C LYS A 501 42.40 15.38 -9.76
N ASP A 502 42.67 14.57 -8.75
CA ASP A 502 42.93 14.93 -7.37
C ASP A 502 44.00 16.03 -7.24
N LYS A 503 43.65 17.11 -6.54
CA LYS A 503 44.59 18.06 -5.95
C LYS A 503 44.00 18.57 -4.64
N GLY A 504 44.42 17.94 -3.55
CA GLY A 504 44.13 18.37 -2.20
C GLY A 504 44.50 19.83 -1.93
N LYS A 505 43.65 20.49 -1.16
CA LYS A 505 44.01 21.66 -0.35
C LYS A 505 43.15 21.70 0.91
N ARG A 506 43.86 21.66 2.03
CA ARG A 506 43.43 21.81 3.41
C ARG A 506 43.26 23.31 3.72
N LYS A 507 42.15 23.68 4.39
CA LYS A 507 41.94 24.89 5.22
C LYS A 507 40.45 24.96 5.56
N GLU A 508 39.96 25.48 6.68
CA GLU A 508 40.44 25.77 8.05
C GLU A 508 39.14 26.09 8.81
N MET A 509 39.04 25.73 10.08
CA MET A 509 37.91 26.03 10.97
C MET A 509 37.64 27.54 11.04
N ALA A 510 36.37 27.93 11.01
CA ALA A 510 35.89 29.21 11.50
C ALA A 510 34.70 28.98 12.44
N LEU A 511 34.86 29.45 13.66
CA LEU A 511 33.87 29.61 14.72
C LEU A 511 33.08 30.90 14.47
N ASP A 512 31.76 30.85 14.70
CA ASP A 512 30.84 31.93 15.11
C ASP A 512 29.42 31.36 14.96
N SER A 513 28.42 31.67 15.77
CA SER A 513 28.30 32.29 17.08
C SER A 513 26.87 31.95 17.54
N GLU A 514 26.69 31.68 18.82
CA GLU A 514 25.39 31.40 19.43
C GLU A 514 24.51 32.66 19.43
N ASP A 515 23.22 32.51 19.10
CA ASP A 515 22.19 33.44 19.55
C ASP A 515 20.92 32.64 19.89
N GLU A 516 20.41 32.92 21.09
CA GLU A 516 19.43 32.14 21.83
C GLU A 516 17.97 32.42 21.41
N THR A 517 17.21 31.33 21.38
CA THR A 517 15.84 31.12 21.87
C THR A 517 14.79 32.23 21.73
N ASP A 518 13.72 31.91 21.00
CA ASP A 518 12.36 32.31 21.39
C ASP A 518 11.46 31.06 21.40
N GLY A 519 10.82 30.84 22.55
CA GLY A 519 10.08 29.62 22.87
C GLY A 519 8.68 29.59 22.28
N GLY A 520 8.39 28.55 21.50
CA GLY A 520 7.05 28.17 21.06
C GLY A 520 6.87 26.68 21.28
N TRP A 521 5.81 26.32 21.98
CA TRP A 521 5.58 24.97 22.51
C TRP A 521 5.36 23.96 21.39
N SER A 522 6.02 22.81 21.55
CA SER A 522 5.93 21.61 20.72
C SER A 522 4.54 20.98 20.83
N ASP A 523 3.82 20.87 19.72
CA ASP A 523 2.76 19.88 19.56
C ASP A 523 3.35 18.70 18.77
N ASP A 524 3.43 17.57 19.45
CA ASP A 524 3.92 16.30 18.91
C ASP A 524 2.95 15.73 17.86
N GLU A 525 3.23 15.97 16.59
CA GLU A 525 2.55 15.35 15.43
C GLU A 525 3.38 14.23 14.77
N GLN A 526 4.03 13.38 15.56
CA GLN A 526 4.65 12.14 15.07
C GLN A 526 3.82 10.92 15.47
N GLY A 527 3.05 10.37 14.54
CA GLY A 527 2.34 9.10 14.78
C GLY A 527 1.10 8.80 13.96
N LYS A 528 0.92 9.37 12.77
CA LYS A 528 -0.31 9.19 11.98
C LYS A 528 -0.04 8.51 10.64
N THR A 529 -0.13 7.17 10.57
CA THR A 529 -0.19 6.51 9.26
C THR A 529 -1.49 6.85 8.53
N ALA A 530 -1.38 7.20 7.24
CA ALA A 530 -2.39 7.14 6.17
C ALA A 530 -3.79 7.76 6.41
N HIS A 531 -4.08 8.31 7.59
CA HIS A 531 -5.35 8.97 7.90
C HIS A 531 -5.24 10.49 7.83
N TRP A 532 -4.05 11.06 8.06
CA TRP A 532 -3.88 12.52 8.02
C TRP A 532 -3.70 13.09 6.61
N LEU A 533 -3.47 12.25 5.61
CA LEU A 533 -3.47 12.68 4.20
C LEU A 533 -4.87 12.85 3.58
N PHE A 534 -5.95 12.53 4.30
CA PHE A 534 -7.34 12.63 3.76
C PHE A 534 -8.41 13.07 4.78
N ALA A 535 -8.04 13.71 5.89
CA ALA A 535 -8.97 14.19 6.91
C ALA A 535 -9.90 15.35 6.46
N GLY A 536 -9.83 15.79 5.20
CA GLY A 536 -10.83 16.70 4.61
C GLY A 536 -12.17 16.02 4.27
N LEU A 537 -12.22 14.69 4.20
CA LEU A 537 -13.43 13.94 3.79
C LEU A 537 -14.43 13.66 4.94
N ALA A 538 -14.19 14.19 6.14
CA ALA A 538 -15.10 14.07 7.29
C ALA A 538 -15.82 15.38 7.68
N GLY A 539 -15.61 16.48 6.95
CA GLY A 539 -16.40 17.71 7.14
C GLY A 539 -16.27 18.38 8.51
N ILE A 540 -15.09 18.31 9.14
CA ILE A 540 -14.78 19.06 10.35
C ILE A 540 -13.79 20.16 9.95
N GLU A 541 -14.29 21.38 9.78
CA GLU A 541 -13.45 22.59 9.75
C GLU A 541 -13.09 22.96 11.20
N GLU A 542 -11.80 22.98 11.53
CA GLU A 542 -11.33 23.62 12.77
C GLU A 542 -11.29 25.13 12.56
N GLY A 543 -12.33 25.79 13.04
CA GLY A 543 -12.46 27.25 12.90
C GLY A 543 -13.67 27.86 13.58
N SER A 544 -14.24 27.25 14.62
CA SER A 544 -15.22 27.95 15.46
C SER A 544 -15.11 27.51 16.92
N LYS A 545 -14.65 28.44 17.77
CA LYS A 545 -14.82 28.40 19.21
C LYS A 545 -16.30 28.17 19.54
N GLN A 546 -16.67 27.03 20.10
CA GLN A 546 -17.76 26.93 21.07
C GLN A 546 -17.82 25.54 21.72
N HIS A 547 -18.10 25.57 23.02
CA HIS A 547 -18.31 24.47 23.97
C HIS A 547 -17.08 23.90 24.71
N GLU A 548 -16.49 24.77 25.54
CA GLU A 548 -16.21 24.40 26.94
C GLU A 548 -17.50 23.93 27.66
N TRP A 549 -17.33 23.26 28.80
CA TRP A 549 -18.35 22.74 29.74
C TRP A 549 -18.99 21.45 29.19
N TRP A 550 -18.80 20.26 29.78
CA TRP A 550 -19.17 19.86 31.14
C TRP A 550 -18.24 18.77 31.73
N PHE A 551 -17.45 19.14 32.74
CA PHE A 551 -17.14 18.29 33.90
C PHE A 551 -17.38 19.15 35.13
N SER A 552 -18.43 18.85 35.91
CA SER A 552 -18.49 19.12 37.35
C SER A 552 -19.79 18.59 37.95
N SER A 553 -19.64 17.68 38.91
CA SER A 553 -20.70 17.14 39.78
C SER A 553 -21.30 18.24 40.67
N PRO A 554 -22.60 18.20 41.03
CA PRO A 554 -23.15 19.13 42.01
C PRO A 554 -23.23 18.51 43.41
N THR A 555 -22.56 19.13 44.37
CA THR A 555 -22.89 19.09 45.79
C THR A 555 -23.99 20.12 46.11
N SER A 556 -24.90 19.73 47.01
CA SER A 556 -26.10 20.47 47.41
C SER A 556 -25.83 21.80 48.13
N SER A 557 -26.71 22.78 47.93
CA SER A 557 -27.24 23.60 49.02
C SER A 557 -28.48 24.38 48.59
N LEU A 558 -29.55 24.24 49.37
CA LEU A 558 -30.81 24.97 49.30
C LEU A 558 -30.64 26.50 49.39
N GLN A 559 -31.55 27.26 48.77
CA GLN A 559 -32.48 28.13 49.49
C GLN A 559 -33.59 28.72 48.59
N HIS A 560 -34.77 28.83 49.19
CA HIS A 560 -36.10 29.19 48.68
C HIS A 560 -36.24 30.60 48.06
N ALA A 561 -37.16 30.75 47.10
CA ALA A 561 -38.44 31.45 47.31
C ALA A 561 -39.31 31.49 46.02
N GLY A 562 -40.62 31.25 46.17
CA GLY A 562 -41.65 32.01 45.45
C GLY A 562 -42.51 31.33 44.39
N ASP A 563 -43.49 30.54 44.84
CA ASP A 563 -44.91 30.39 44.41
C ASP A 563 -45.39 30.75 42.99
N GLY A 564 -46.27 29.90 42.44
CA GLY A 564 -47.22 30.35 41.42
C GLY A 564 -48.00 29.36 40.55
N ILE A 565 -48.72 28.39 41.14
CA ILE A 565 -50.08 27.95 40.74
C ILE A 565 -50.29 27.32 39.33
N LEU A 566 -50.59 26.01 39.27
CA LEU A 566 -51.93 25.49 38.90
C LEU A 566 -52.08 24.00 39.23
N GLU A 567 -53.17 23.67 39.90
CA GLU A 567 -53.57 22.35 40.42
C GLU A 567 -54.55 21.63 39.46
N GLN A 568 -54.50 20.28 39.50
CA GLN A 568 -55.64 19.33 39.50
C GLN A 568 -56.45 19.12 38.19
N MET A 569 -57.01 17.94 37.85
CA MET A 569 -57.37 16.69 38.55
C MET A 569 -57.73 15.63 37.46
N GLU A 570 -57.24 14.38 37.53
CA GLU A 570 -57.91 13.11 37.97
C GLU A 570 -58.73 12.32 36.91
N VAL A 571 -58.36 11.07 36.53
CA VAL A 571 -58.80 9.72 37.05
C VAL A 571 -60.11 9.25 36.34
N ASP A 572 -60.36 8.03 35.80
CA ASP A 572 -59.97 6.65 36.15
C ASP A 572 -60.35 5.56 35.08
N ALA A 573 -59.79 4.35 35.29
CA ALA A 573 -60.42 3.00 35.22
C ALA A 573 -60.51 2.09 33.94
N LEU A 574 -59.67 1.02 34.00
CA LEU A 574 -59.95 -0.44 33.90
C LEU A 574 -60.54 -1.14 32.64
N LYS A 575 -59.79 -2.14 32.11
CA LYS A 575 -60.18 -3.58 32.12
C LYS A 575 -59.08 -4.57 31.64
N LYS A 576 -58.79 -5.52 32.55
CA LYS A 576 -58.18 -6.88 32.49
C LYS A 576 -57.98 -7.59 31.12
N LYS A 577 -56.82 -8.26 30.98
CA LYS A 577 -56.72 -9.74 30.78
C LYS A 577 -55.32 -10.29 31.09
N LYS A 578 -55.28 -11.49 31.66
CA LYS A 578 -54.16 -12.18 32.33
C LYS A 578 -54.10 -13.62 31.79
N VAL A 579 -52.97 -14.05 31.24
CA VAL A 579 -52.54 -15.46 30.97
C VAL A 579 -51.00 -15.35 30.87
N ARG A 580 -50.10 -15.83 31.75
CA ARG A 580 -49.83 -17.06 32.51
C ARG A 580 -49.13 -18.15 31.67
N GLU A 581 -47.80 -18.24 31.79
CA GLU A 581 -47.00 -19.47 31.56
C GLU A 581 -45.82 -19.58 32.55
N PRO A 582 -45.31 -20.79 32.84
CA PRO A 582 -44.61 -21.11 34.09
C PRO A 582 -43.07 -21.26 33.98
N ALA A 583 -42.42 -21.23 35.15
CA ALA A 583 -40.99 -21.38 35.38
C ALA A 583 -40.46 -22.83 35.19
N PRO A 584 -39.13 -23.02 34.98
CA PRO A 584 -38.54 -24.33 34.67
C PRO A 584 -38.08 -25.09 35.93
N ARG A 585 -38.06 -26.43 35.84
CA ARG A 585 -37.41 -27.33 36.82
C ARG A 585 -36.18 -27.97 36.20
N ALA A 586 -35.07 -27.92 36.95
CA ALA A 586 -33.87 -28.70 36.74
C ALA A 586 -33.97 -30.08 37.43
N ALA A 587 -33.32 -31.10 36.87
CA ALA A 587 -32.66 -32.18 37.61
C ALA A 587 -31.79 -33.05 36.68
N ASP A 588 -30.58 -33.31 37.16
CA ASP A 588 -29.46 -34.04 36.58
C ASP A 588 -29.58 -35.58 36.55
N CYS A 589 -28.60 -36.17 35.85
CA CYS A 589 -27.81 -37.35 36.21
C CYS A 589 -28.24 -38.75 35.72
N LYS A 590 -27.51 -39.33 34.75
CA LYS A 590 -26.43 -40.35 34.97
C LYS A 590 -25.99 -41.09 33.67
N SER A 591 -24.66 -41.08 33.49
CA SER A 591 -23.72 -42.11 32.97
C SER A 591 -24.21 -43.39 32.26
N SER A 592 -23.58 -43.80 31.15
CA SER A 592 -22.44 -44.76 31.13
C SER A 592 -22.13 -45.36 29.74
N SER A 593 -20.81 -45.49 29.48
CA SER A 593 -20.07 -46.55 28.74
C SER A 593 -20.30 -46.85 27.24
N SER A 594 -19.22 -46.62 26.48
CA SER A 594 -18.68 -47.40 25.32
C SER A 594 -18.49 -48.92 25.67
N PRO A 595 -18.22 -49.88 24.73
CA PRO A 595 -17.33 -49.75 23.56
C PRO A 595 -17.57 -50.64 22.28
N THR A 596 -16.73 -50.36 21.26
CA THR A 596 -16.07 -51.26 20.27
C THR A 596 -16.79 -51.91 19.06
N SER A 597 -16.02 -51.93 17.95
CA SER A 597 -16.08 -52.72 16.70
C SER A 597 -17.23 -52.39 15.74
N THR A 598 -17.05 -52.14 14.44
CA THR A 598 -16.03 -52.55 13.43
C THR A 598 -15.78 -51.43 12.44
#